data_AF-A0A6L6PL17-F1
#
_entry.id   AF-A0A6L6PL17-F1
#
_cell.length_a   1.000
_cell.length_b   1.000
_cell.length_c   1.000
_cell.angle_alpha   90.00
_cell.angle_beta   90.00
_cell.angle_gamma   90.00
#
_symmetry.space_group_name_H-M   'P 1'
#
loop_
_entity.id
_entity.type
_entity.pdbx_description
1 polymer ?
#
loop_
_entity_poly.entity_id
_entity_poly.type
_entity_poly.pdbx_seq_one_letter_code
_entity_poly.pdbx_strand_id
1 'polypeptide(L)'
;MKALLLALGALTSFSATAQQFSFKDWVVACDNTRHCEAVGYQAEGFEQPVTLWLARDAGGNAAVSARMDAQFEQDDTGPYTIRAGATVVSGIPVGGVLSAAHIARLLPALKEADVALVADGRHEWELSLAGLKAALLKMDDLQGRVGTVTALSRPGAKPASAVPAALSAPVLRAQAVPSPRESDAKLLPAILKTLRDADCDADAPRAEYGRNSEIARLSATEVLVFLECTRGAYQAAYGIWRVNDKPPHKAVRILLPNVEGKTDDMLIEPYFDKGVLGSFAKGRGLADCGSADQWLWTAEGFRLKESSIGPMCRGMPGGGLMLRLWTTR
;
A
#
# COMPACT_ATOMS: atom_id res chain seq x y z
N MET A 1 -21.98 -33.40 44.46
CA MET A 1 -21.68 -32.15 43.72
C MET A 1 -21.06 -32.53 42.39
N LYS A 2 -21.77 -32.36 41.27
CA LYS A 2 -21.27 -32.65 39.92
C LYS A 2 -20.50 -31.42 39.43
N ALA A 3 -19.19 -31.56 39.20
CA ALA A 3 -18.35 -30.50 38.66
C ALA A 3 -18.69 -30.28 37.18
N LEU A 4 -19.12 -29.07 36.85
CA LEU A 4 -19.41 -28.60 35.50
C LEU A 4 -18.08 -28.21 34.84
N LEU A 5 -17.59 -28.99 33.89
CA LEU A 5 -16.47 -28.58 33.02
C LEU A 5 -17.00 -27.54 32.02
N LEU A 6 -16.70 -26.26 32.26
CA LEU A 6 -16.77 -25.24 31.21
C LEU A 6 -15.62 -25.47 30.23
N ALA A 7 -15.94 -25.94 29.04
CA ALA A 7 -15.03 -25.87 27.90
C ALA A 7 -14.93 -24.39 27.47
N LEU A 8 -13.86 -23.71 27.88
CA LEU A 8 -13.46 -22.45 27.25
C LEU A 8 -13.01 -22.78 25.82
N GLY A 9 -13.89 -22.52 24.86
CA GLY A 9 -13.51 -22.48 23.45
C GLY A 9 -12.44 -21.40 23.29
N ALA A 10 -11.22 -21.79 22.93
CA ALA A 10 -10.19 -20.86 22.51
C ALA A 10 -10.69 -20.15 21.24
N LEU A 11 -11.15 -18.90 21.39
CA LEU A 11 -11.26 -17.98 20.28
C LEU A 11 -9.83 -17.72 19.80
N THR A 12 -9.35 -18.54 18.86
CA THR A 12 -8.18 -18.19 18.06
C THR A 12 -8.55 -16.93 17.30
N SER A 13 -8.17 -15.78 17.87
CA SER A 13 -8.17 -14.52 17.14
C SER A 13 -7.15 -14.68 16.04
N PHE A 14 -7.61 -15.09 14.85
CA PHE A 14 -6.82 -14.95 13.63
C PHE A 14 -6.64 -13.45 13.44
N SER A 15 -5.53 -12.92 13.98
CA SER A 15 -5.03 -11.59 13.62
C SER A 15 -4.92 -11.58 12.11
N ALA A 16 -5.67 -10.69 11.46
CA ALA A 16 -5.47 -10.43 10.05
C ALA A 16 -4.07 -9.83 9.91
N THR A 17 -3.15 -10.66 9.44
CA THR A 17 -1.81 -10.23 9.05
C THR A 17 -1.89 -9.81 7.60
N ALA A 18 -1.12 -8.80 7.21
CA ALA A 18 -0.98 -8.44 5.82
C ALA A 18 -0.47 -9.67 5.06
N GLN A 19 -1.17 -10.06 3.99
CA GLN A 19 -0.78 -11.20 3.17
C GLN A 19 -0.85 -10.81 1.71
N GLN A 20 0.14 -11.23 0.93
CA GLN A 20 0.21 -10.99 -0.50
C GLN A 20 0.41 -12.31 -1.24
N PHE A 21 -0.31 -12.48 -2.35
CA PHE A 21 -0.22 -13.66 -3.20
C PHE A 21 -0.19 -13.24 -4.66
N SER A 22 0.75 -13.78 -5.44
CA SER A 22 0.84 -13.54 -6.89
C SER A 22 0.37 -14.75 -7.68
N PHE A 23 -0.38 -14.50 -8.73
CA PHE A 23 -0.93 -15.46 -9.67
C PHE A 23 -0.74 -14.94 -11.08
N LYS A 24 0.40 -15.27 -11.72
CA LYS A 24 0.76 -14.75 -13.05
C LYS A 24 0.68 -13.21 -13.07
N ASP A 25 -0.24 -12.61 -13.84
CA ASP A 25 -0.36 -11.16 -14.01
C ASP A 25 -1.30 -10.50 -12.99
N TRP A 26 -1.72 -11.26 -11.97
CA TRP A 26 -2.61 -10.79 -10.90
C TRP A 26 -1.95 -10.93 -9.54
N VAL A 27 -2.20 -9.96 -8.66
CA VAL A 27 -1.74 -9.99 -7.26
C VAL A 27 -2.91 -9.68 -6.34
N VAL A 28 -2.99 -10.40 -5.23
CA VAL A 28 -3.99 -10.22 -4.18
C VAL A 28 -3.29 -9.79 -2.91
N ALA A 29 -3.85 -8.81 -2.21
CA ALA A 29 -3.49 -8.54 -0.83
C ALA A 29 -4.72 -8.36 0.06
N CYS A 30 -4.59 -8.70 1.34
CA CYS A 30 -5.60 -8.35 2.34
C CYS A 30 -4.93 -7.67 3.54
N ASP A 31 -5.60 -6.67 4.07
CA ASP A 31 -5.09 -5.88 5.18
C ASP A 31 -5.53 -6.41 6.56
N ASN A 32 -5.13 -5.69 7.61
CA ASN A 32 -5.45 -5.95 9.01
C ASN A 32 -6.95 -5.82 9.38
N THR A 33 -7.81 -5.38 8.46
CA THR A 33 -9.27 -5.29 8.63
C THR A 33 -10.02 -6.41 7.90
N ARG A 34 -9.30 -7.28 7.17
CA ARG A 34 -9.81 -8.26 6.20
C ARG A 34 -10.45 -7.65 4.96
N HIS A 35 -10.13 -6.40 4.68
CA HIS A 35 -10.35 -5.83 3.35
C HIS A 35 -9.36 -6.49 2.40
N CYS A 36 -9.87 -6.99 1.28
CA CYS A 36 -9.04 -7.65 0.27
C CYS A 36 -9.13 -6.90 -1.04
N GLU A 37 -7.98 -6.77 -1.68
CA GLU A 37 -7.78 -6.13 -2.96
C GLU A 37 -7.07 -7.10 -3.90
N ALA A 38 -7.40 -7.04 -5.19
CA ALA A 38 -6.70 -7.74 -6.25
C ALA A 38 -6.47 -6.79 -7.40
N VAL A 39 -5.27 -6.79 -7.96
CA VAL A 39 -4.90 -5.97 -9.11
C VAL A 39 -4.32 -6.85 -10.21
N GLY A 40 -4.82 -6.68 -11.42
CA GLY A 40 -4.35 -7.33 -12.63
C GLY A 40 -3.69 -6.32 -13.57
N TYR A 41 -2.76 -6.80 -14.39
CA TYR A 41 -2.02 -5.98 -15.35
C TYR A 41 -2.07 -6.58 -16.76
N GLN A 42 -1.54 -5.85 -17.74
CA GLN A 42 -1.16 -6.44 -19.02
C GLN A 42 -0.08 -7.52 -18.83
N ALA A 43 0.01 -8.43 -19.80
CA ALA A 43 1.06 -9.44 -19.82
C ALA A 43 2.45 -8.79 -20.01
N GLU A 44 3.49 -9.48 -19.55
CA GLU A 44 4.86 -9.01 -19.72
C GLU A 44 5.23 -8.84 -21.20
N GLY A 45 5.95 -7.76 -21.52
CA GLY A 45 6.39 -7.45 -22.88
C GLY A 45 5.37 -6.68 -23.72
N PHE A 46 4.15 -6.46 -23.23
CA PHE A 46 3.21 -5.52 -23.84
C PHE A 46 3.54 -4.09 -23.45
N GLU A 47 3.52 -3.19 -24.43
CA GLU A 47 4.05 -1.83 -24.27
C GLU A 47 3.12 -0.88 -23.53
N GLN A 48 1.80 -1.03 -23.68
CA GLN A 48 0.83 -0.08 -23.13
C GLN A 48 0.35 -0.51 -21.73
N PRO A 49 0.63 0.26 -20.67
CA PRO A 49 0.23 -0.10 -19.31
C PRO A 49 -1.29 -0.05 -19.15
N VAL A 50 -1.86 -1.10 -18.57
CA VAL A 50 -3.26 -1.15 -18.16
C VAL A 50 -3.41 -1.99 -16.90
N THR A 51 -4.30 -1.58 -16.02
CA THR A 51 -4.58 -2.29 -14.79
C THR A 51 -6.07 -2.31 -14.45
N LEU A 52 -6.51 -3.41 -13.84
CA LEU A 52 -7.83 -3.54 -13.25
C LEU A 52 -7.67 -3.95 -11.78
N TRP A 53 -8.13 -3.08 -10.89
CA TRP A 53 -8.17 -3.29 -9.46
C TRP A 53 -9.59 -3.64 -9.02
N LEU A 54 -9.69 -4.63 -8.16
CA LEU A 54 -10.91 -5.13 -7.53
C LEU A 54 -10.72 -5.10 -6.03
N ALA A 55 -11.74 -4.70 -5.28
CA ALA A 55 -11.68 -4.70 -3.83
C ALA A 55 -12.99 -5.11 -3.21
N ARG A 56 -12.91 -5.61 -1.99
CA ARG A 56 -14.09 -5.97 -1.20
C ARG A 56 -13.77 -5.98 0.28
N ASP A 57 -14.58 -5.28 1.07
CA ASP A 57 -14.55 -5.39 2.53
C ASP A 57 -14.93 -6.80 3.01
N ALA A 58 -14.57 -7.14 4.24
CA ALA A 58 -15.06 -8.35 4.88
C ALA A 58 -16.56 -8.25 5.26
N GLY A 59 -17.15 -9.38 5.65
CA GLY A 59 -18.57 -9.49 5.99
C GLY A 59 -19.47 -9.89 4.82
N GLY A 60 -20.47 -10.72 5.09
CA GLY A 60 -21.27 -11.43 4.09
C GLY A 60 -21.79 -10.59 2.91
N ASN A 61 -22.23 -9.37 3.19
CA ASN A 61 -22.92 -8.50 2.22
C ASN A 61 -22.04 -7.41 1.61
N ALA A 62 -20.73 -7.40 1.88
CA ALA A 62 -19.83 -6.41 1.30
C ALA A 62 -19.80 -6.51 -0.24
N ALA A 63 -20.03 -5.38 -0.89
CA ALA A 63 -20.03 -5.27 -2.34
C ALA A 63 -18.60 -5.30 -2.90
N VAL A 64 -18.46 -5.75 -4.15
CA VAL A 64 -17.21 -5.61 -4.89
C VAL A 64 -17.14 -4.19 -5.45
N SER A 65 -16.01 -3.53 -5.24
CA SER A 65 -15.61 -2.31 -5.92
C SER A 65 -14.60 -2.65 -7.01
N ALA A 66 -14.59 -1.87 -8.08
CA ALA A 66 -13.61 -2.01 -9.14
C ALA A 66 -13.20 -0.65 -9.69
N ARG A 67 -11.93 -0.54 -10.02
CA ARG A 67 -11.33 0.61 -10.68
C ARG A 67 -10.34 0.13 -11.71
N MET A 68 -10.26 0.81 -12.83
CA MET A 68 -9.22 0.56 -13.82
C MET A 68 -8.39 1.82 -14.04
N ASP A 69 -7.21 1.62 -14.58
CA ASP A 69 -6.36 2.70 -15.07
C ASP A 69 -5.58 2.21 -16.28
N ALA A 70 -5.34 3.08 -17.25
CA ALA A 70 -4.61 2.77 -18.46
C ALA A 70 -3.78 3.98 -18.88
N GLN A 71 -2.62 3.72 -19.46
CA GLN A 71 -1.64 4.76 -19.76
C GLN A 71 -1.23 4.65 -21.23
N PHE A 72 -1.24 5.77 -21.93
CA PHE A 72 -0.73 5.86 -23.29
C PHE A 72 0.12 7.12 -23.40
N GLU A 73 1.44 6.93 -23.48
CA GLU A 73 2.41 8.03 -23.56
C GLU A 73 2.15 9.14 -22.50
N GLN A 74 1.97 10.39 -22.93
CA GLN A 74 1.58 11.54 -22.10
C GLN A 74 0.18 12.05 -22.43
N ASP A 75 -0.64 11.22 -23.08
CA ASP A 75 -1.97 11.60 -23.55
C ASP A 75 -3.02 11.33 -22.47
N ASP A 76 -3.94 12.28 -22.32
CA ASP A 76 -5.12 12.10 -21.48
C ASP A 76 -6.02 11.00 -22.05
N THR A 77 -6.60 10.16 -21.20
CA THR A 77 -7.53 9.11 -21.62
C THR A 77 -8.98 9.59 -21.68
N GLY A 78 -9.76 9.08 -22.63
CA GLY A 78 -11.21 9.25 -22.67
C GLY A 78 -11.98 8.30 -21.72
N PRO A 79 -13.33 8.33 -21.74
CA PRO A 79 -14.14 7.33 -21.05
C PRO A 79 -13.88 5.92 -21.58
N TYR A 80 -13.77 4.95 -20.68
CA TYR A 80 -13.38 3.59 -21.03
C TYR A 80 -14.55 2.71 -21.45
N THR A 81 -14.24 1.79 -22.35
CA THR A 81 -15.01 0.61 -22.72
C THR A 81 -14.17 -0.63 -22.47
N ILE A 82 -14.72 -1.63 -21.78
CA ILE A 82 -14.08 -2.92 -21.55
C ILE A 82 -14.88 -4.01 -22.27
N ARG A 83 -14.18 -4.81 -23.07
CA ARG A 83 -14.72 -5.98 -23.76
C ARG A 83 -14.03 -7.25 -23.28
N ALA A 84 -14.81 -8.21 -22.79
CA ALA A 84 -14.36 -9.55 -22.43
C ALA A 84 -15.27 -10.57 -23.11
N GLY A 85 -14.73 -11.30 -24.09
CA GLY A 85 -15.54 -12.15 -24.98
C GLY A 85 -16.61 -11.33 -25.71
N ALA A 86 -17.88 -11.77 -25.60
CA ALA A 86 -19.04 -11.07 -26.17
C ALA A 86 -19.59 -9.93 -25.29
N THR A 87 -19.12 -9.81 -24.04
CA THR A 87 -19.61 -8.78 -23.11
C THR A 87 -18.87 -7.48 -23.34
N VAL A 88 -19.63 -6.40 -23.58
CA VAL A 88 -19.12 -5.03 -23.69
C VAL A 88 -19.75 -4.16 -22.61
N VAL A 89 -18.91 -3.46 -21.86
CA VAL A 89 -19.30 -2.45 -20.86
C VAL A 89 -18.64 -1.13 -21.23
N SER A 90 -19.43 -0.13 -21.58
CA SER A 90 -18.99 1.21 -21.99
C SER A 90 -19.43 2.27 -20.97
N GLY A 91 -18.91 3.49 -21.11
CA GLY A 91 -19.30 4.62 -20.26
C GLY A 91 -18.68 4.59 -18.87
N ILE A 92 -17.54 3.90 -18.72
CA ILE A 92 -16.73 4.01 -17.52
C ILE A 92 -16.07 5.39 -17.54
N PRO A 93 -16.27 6.24 -16.52
CA PRO A 93 -15.77 7.61 -16.54
C PRO A 93 -14.24 7.66 -16.53
N VAL A 94 -13.70 8.81 -16.94
CA VAL A 94 -12.29 9.16 -16.71
C VAL A 94 -12.01 9.04 -15.20
N GLY A 95 -10.88 8.42 -14.85
CA GLY A 95 -10.58 7.96 -13.48
C GLY A 95 -10.97 6.50 -13.21
N GLY A 96 -11.71 5.88 -14.13
CA GLY A 96 -11.82 4.43 -14.26
C GLY A 96 -12.64 3.72 -13.19
N VAL A 97 -13.50 4.42 -12.45
CA VAL A 97 -14.35 3.80 -11.41
C VAL A 97 -15.54 3.08 -12.06
N LEU A 98 -15.69 1.78 -11.79
CA LEU A 98 -16.80 0.99 -12.32
C LEU A 98 -18.01 1.04 -11.37
N SER A 99 -19.21 1.23 -11.94
CA SER A 99 -20.47 1.13 -11.19
C SER A 99 -20.79 -0.32 -10.83
N ALA A 100 -21.68 -0.53 -9.85
CA ALA A 100 -22.16 -1.88 -9.51
C ALA A 100 -22.75 -2.62 -10.73
N ALA A 101 -23.43 -1.89 -11.63
CA ALA A 101 -23.98 -2.45 -12.87
C ALA A 101 -22.87 -2.85 -13.87
N HIS A 102 -21.80 -2.07 -13.97
CA HIS A 102 -20.61 -2.44 -14.76
C HIS A 102 -20.00 -3.73 -14.22
N ILE A 103 -19.76 -3.81 -12.91
CA ILE A 103 -19.12 -4.96 -12.26
C ILE A 103 -19.97 -6.23 -12.42
N ALA A 104 -21.28 -6.13 -12.17
CA ALA A 104 -22.19 -7.28 -12.27
C ALA A 104 -22.22 -7.91 -13.68
N ARG A 105 -22.10 -7.08 -14.73
CA ARG A 105 -22.04 -7.55 -16.12
C ARG A 105 -20.66 -8.06 -16.51
N LEU A 106 -19.61 -7.35 -16.10
CA LEU A 106 -18.24 -7.59 -16.56
C LEU A 106 -17.59 -8.79 -15.85
N LEU A 107 -17.73 -8.91 -14.53
CA LEU A 107 -16.99 -9.89 -13.74
C LEU A 107 -17.22 -11.36 -14.17
N PRO A 108 -18.44 -11.82 -14.51
CA PRO A 108 -18.62 -13.16 -15.05
C PRO A 108 -17.86 -13.39 -16.36
N ALA A 109 -17.83 -12.39 -17.25
CA ALA A 109 -17.15 -12.49 -18.54
C ALA A 109 -15.63 -12.50 -18.39
N LEU A 110 -15.07 -11.70 -17.46
CA LEU A 110 -13.64 -11.70 -17.18
C LEU A 110 -13.15 -13.07 -16.67
N LYS A 111 -13.98 -13.81 -15.93
CA LYS A 111 -13.58 -15.14 -15.46
C LYS A 111 -13.43 -16.14 -16.61
N GLU A 112 -14.16 -15.98 -17.71
CA GLU A 112 -14.17 -16.96 -18.81
C GLU A 112 -13.30 -16.56 -20.01
N ALA A 113 -12.86 -15.30 -20.08
CA ALA A 113 -11.96 -14.83 -21.12
C ALA A 113 -10.48 -14.95 -20.69
N ASP A 114 -9.59 -15.04 -21.68
CA ASP A 114 -8.13 -15.02 -21.45
C ASP A 114 -7.58 -13.59 -21.35
N VAL A 115 -8.22 -12.64 -22.06
CA VAL A 115 -7.87 -11.22 -22.11
C VAL A 115 -9.12 -10.35 -22.09
N ALA A 116 -8.99 -9.12 -21.59
CA ALA A 116 -9.98 -8.07 -21.76
C ALA A 116 -9.39 -6.91 -22.56
N LEU A 117 -10.12 -6.46 -23.58
CA LEU A 117 -9.73 -5.33 -24.39
C LEU A 117 -10.35 -4.07 -23.80
N VAL A 118 -9.49 -3.11 -23.50
CA VAL A 118 -9.85 -1.81 -22.95
C VAL A 118 -9.65 -0.77 -24.03
N ALA A 119 -10.61 0.13 -24.22
CA ALA A 119 -10.50 1.21 -25.19
C ALA A 119 -11.07 2.50 -24.63
N ASP A 120 -10.52 3.64 -25.04
CA ASP A 120 -11.03 4.99 -24.69
C ASP A 120 -11.65 5.73 -25.89
N GLY A 121 -11.77 5.02 -27.02
CA GLY A 121 -12.21 5.56 -28.32
C GLY A 121 -11.08 6.04 -29.23
N ARG A 122 -9.85 6.19 -28.72
CA ARG A 122 -8.65 6.59 -29.47
C ARG A 122 -7.53 5.55 -29.38
N HIS A 123 -7.42 4.91 -28.23
CA HIS A 123 -6.38 3.96 -27.87
C HIS A 123 -7.01 2.63 -27.43
N GLU A 124 -6.24 1.55 -27.53
CA GLU A 124 -6.66 0.21 -27.13
C GLU A 124 -5.54 -0.48 -26.34
N TRP A 125 -5.90 -1.05 -25.20
CA TRP A 125 -5.02 -1.82 -24.33
C TRP A 125 -5.52 -3.25 -24.16
N GLU A 126 -4.61 -4.18 -23.92
CA GLU A 126 -4.91 -5.57 -23.60
C GLU A 126 -4.59 -5.88 -22.14
N LEU A 127 -5.64 -6.14 -21.34
CA LEU A 127 -5.52 -6.58 -19.96
C LEU A 127 -5.44 -8.10 -19.91
N SER A 128 -4.39 -8.65 -19.29
CA SER A 128 -4.27 -10.09 -19.07
C SER A 128 -5.24 -10.56 -17.99
N LEU A 129 -5.97 -11.64 -18.25
CA LEU A 129 -6.83 -12.31 -17.26
C LEU A 129 -6.18 -13.59 -16.74
N ALA A 130 -4.92 -13.84 -17.11
CA ALA A 130 -4.13 -14.96 -16.65
C ALA A 130 -3.89 -14.83 -15.14
N GLY A 131 -4.56 -15.68 -14.35
CA GLY A 131 -4.47 -15.68 -12.89
C GLY A 131 -5.68 -15.07 -12.17
N LEU A 132 -6.59 -14.39 -12.86
CA LEU A 132 -7.76 -13.76 -12.27
C LEU A 132 -8.61 -14.74 -11.45
N LYS A 133 -8.96 -15.91 -12.01
CA LYS A 133 -9.76 -16.94 -11.30
C LYS A 133 -9.11 -17.38 -9.98
N ALA A 134 -7.77 -17.50 -9.96
CA ALA A 134 -7.01 -17.87 -8.77
C ALA A 134 -6.94 -16.72 -7.76
N ALA A 135 -6.75 -15.48 -8.24
CA ALA A 135 -6.80 -14.28 -7.41
C ALA A 135 -8.16 -14.13 -6.72
N LEU A 136 -9.26 -14.22 -7.46
CA LEU A 136 -10.62 -14.16 -6.91
C LEU A 136 -10.89 -15.30 -5.91
N LEU A 137 -10.41 -16.52 -6.22
CA LEU A 137 -10.52 -17.64 -5.28
C LEU A 137 -9.73 -17.36 -4.00
N LYS A 138 -8.55 -16.75 -4.09
CA LYS A 138 -7.74 -16.42 -2.93
C LYS A 138 -8.38 -15.31 -2.08
N MET A 139 -8.98 -14.29 -2.72
CA MET A 139 -9.80 -13.31 -1.99
C MET A 139 -10.97 -13.98 -1.25
N ASP A 140 -11.69 -14.89 -1.91
CA ASP A 140 -12.77 -15.64 -1.26
C ASP A 140 -12.26 -16.50 -0.10
N ASP A 141 -11.10 -17.15 -0.24
CA ASP A 141 -10.47 -17.97 0.79
C ASP A 141 -10.10 -17.14 2.04
N LEU A 142 -9.39 -16.03 1.84
CA LEU A 142 -8.95 -15.14 2.91
C LEU A 142 -10.13 -14.48 3.65
N GLN A 143 -11.24 -14.25 2.95
CA GLN A 143 -12.47 -13.71 3.54
C GLN A 143 -13.43 -14.79 4.06
N GLY A 144 -13.11 -16.08 3.96
CA GLY A 144 -13.99 -17.17 4.40
C GLY A 144 -15.29 -17.30 3.58
N ARG A 145 -15.26 -16.94 2.30
CA ARG A 145 -16.40 -16.96 1.38
C ARG A 145 -16.50 -18.20 0.50
N VAL A 146 -15.47 -19.04 0.44
CA VAL A 146 -15.52 -20.24 -0.41
C VAL A 146 -16.73 -21.12 -0.04
N GLY A 147 -17.58 -21.40 -1.03
CA GLY A 147 -18.81 -22.19 -0.85
C GLY A 147 -19.98 -21.44 -0.22
N THR A 148 -19.89 -20.11 -0.06
CA THR A 148 -21.03 -19.26 0.32
C THR A 148 -21.76 -18.74 -0.92
N VAL A 149 -22.97 -18.22 -0.71
CA VAL A 149 -23.77 -17.57 -1.77
C VAL A 149 -23.14 -16.28 -2.30
N THR A 150 -22.13 -15.72 -1.61
CA THR A 150 -21.46 -14.46 -1.98
C THR A 150 -20.01 -14.64 -2.45
N ALA A 151 -19.57 -15.88 -2.69
CA ALA A 151 -18.25 -16.15 -3.29
C ALA A 151 -18.20 -15.70 -4.76
N LEU A 152 -17.09 -15.10 -5.19
CA LEU A 152 -16.89 -14.65 -6.57
C LEU A 152 -16.45 -15.79 -7.49
N SER A 153 -15.63 -16.71 -6.96
CA SER A 153 -14.97 -17.76 -7.73
C SER A 153 -15.68 -19.10 -7.59
N ARG A 154 -15.97 -19.54 -6.35
CA ARG A 154 -16.60 -20.83 -6.05
C ARG A 154 -17.82 -20.65 -5.13
N PRO A 155 -18.98 -20.22 -5.68
CA PRO A 155 -20.20 -20.06 -4.90
C PRO A 155 -20.73 -21.42 -4.40
N GLY A 156 -21.53 -21.39 -3.34
CA GLY A 156 -22.19 -22.56 -2.77
C GLY A 156 -23.38 -22.20 -1.90
N ALA A 157 -23.87 -23.16 -1.11
CA ALA A 157 -25.11 -23.01 -0.36
C ALA A 157 -24.95 -22.35 1.02
N LYS A 158 -23.74 -22.11 1.51
CA LYS A 158 -23.55 -21.48 2.84
C LYS A 158 -24.10 -20.04 2.80
N PRO A 159 -24.87 -19.60 3.82
CA PRO A 159 -25.46 -18.28 3.84
C PRO A 159 -24.38 -17.18 3.92
N ALA A 160 -24.71 -15.96 3.49
CA ALA A 160 -23.81 -14.81 3.60
C ALA A 160 -23.37 -14.55 5.07
N SER A 161 -24.22 -14.87 6.05
CA SER A 161 -23.92 -14.77 7.48
C SER A 161 -22.81 -15.72 7.96
N ALA A 162 -22.42 -16.72 7.18
CA ALA A 162 -21.29 -17.58 7.48
C ALA A 162 -19.92 -16.92 7.19
N VAL A 163 -19.91 -15.80 6.47
CA VAL A 163 -18.71 -15.03 6.16
C VAL A 163 -18.28 -14.23 7.39
N PRO A 164 -17.04 -14.35 7.86
CA PRO A 164 -16.53 -13.56 8.97
C PRO A 164 -16.68 -12.05 8.77
N ALA A 165 -17.03 -11.34 9.84
CA ALA A 165 -17.10 -9.88 9.83
C ALA A 165 -15.70 -9.25 9.67
N ALA A 166 -15.69 -7.98 9.27
CA ALA A 166 -14.50 -7.15 9.26
C ALA A 166 -13.94 -6.96 10.67
N LEU A 167 -12.61 -6.81 10.75
CA LEU A 167 -11.94 -6.45 11.99
C LEU A 167 -11.82 -4.92 12.08
N SER A 168 -11.86 -4.39 13.30
CA SER A 168 -11.66 -2.96 13.51
C SER A 168 -10.19 -2.60 13.32
N ALA A 169 -9.92 -1.60 12.48
CA ALA A 169 -8.61 -1.00 12.39
C ALA A 169 -8.19 -0.39 13.75
N PRO A 170 -6.92 -0.56 14.17
CA PRO A 170 -6.38 0.10 15.36
C PRO A 170 -6.55 1.60 15.28
N VAL A 171 -6.79 2.26 16.41
CA VAL A 171 -6.93 3.72 16.47
C VAL A 171 -5.61 4.32 16.91
N LEU A 172 -5.06 5.25 16.13
CA LEU A 172 -3.90 6.03 16.50
C LEU A 172 -4.32 7.42 17.01
N ARG A 173 -3.54 7.99 17.92
CA ARG A 173 -3.75 9.33 18.45
C ARG A 173 -2.57 10.20 18.07
N ALA A 174 -2.81 11.15 17.17
CA ALA A 174 -1.80 12.11 16.76
C ALA A 174 -1.36 12.97 17.94
N GLN A 175 -0.05 13.18 18.04
CA GLN A 175 0.52 14.24 18.88
C GLN A 175 0.64 15.54 18.09
N ALA A 176 0.50 16.66 18.79
CA ALA A 176 0.63 17.97 18.18
C ALA A 176 2.08 18.21 17.71
N VAL A 177 2.24 18.57 16.43
CA VAL A 177 3.50 19.00 15.86
C VAL A 177 3.43 20.52 15.67
N PRO A 178 4.28 21.30 16.34
CA PRO A 178 4.28 22.74 16.18
C PRO A 178 4.83 23.14 14.81
N SER A 179 4.45 24.32 14.33
CA SER A 179 5.02 24.87 13.10
C SER A 179 6.55 24.98 13.19
N PRO A 180 7.27 24.78 12.07
CA PRO A 180 8.71 24.99 12.03
C PRO A 180 9.10 26.38 12.53
N ARG A 181 10.22 26.48 13.24
CA ARG A 181 10.79 27.77 13.65
C ARG A 181 11.87 28.17 12.66
N GLU A 182 12.04 29.47 12.43
CA GLU A 182 13.14 29.98 11.59
C GLU A 182 14.52 29.56 12.10
N SER A 183 14.67 29.31 13.40
CA SER A 183 15.94 28.86 14.00
C SER A 183 16.26 27.39 13.74
N ASP A 184 15.31 26.57 13.26
CA ASP A 184 15.49 25.11 13.16
C ASP A 184 16.57 24.74 12.15
N ALA A 185 16.55 25.39 10.98
CA ALA A 185 17.58 25.22 9.96
C ALA A 185 18.99 25.53 10.48
N LYS A 186 19.13 26.44 11.45
CA LYS A 186 20.42 26.82 12.04
C LYS A 186 20.99 25.75 12.98
N LEU A 187 20.16 24.81 13.43
CA LEU A 187 20.59 23.70 14.30
C LEU A 187 21.32 22.60 13.53
N LEU A 188 20.96 22.41 12.26
CA LEU A 188 21.40 21.26 11.46
C LEU A 188 22.93 21.09 11.43
N PRO A 189 23.76 22.13 11.17
CA PRO A 189 25.22 21.97 11.16
C PRO A 189 25.82 21.56 12.51
N ALA A 190 25.20 21.97 13.63
CA ALA A 190 25.65 21.59 14.97
C ALA A 190 25.24 20.14 15.29
N ILE A 191 24.04 19.73 14.89
CA ILE A 191 23.53 18.37 15.07
C ILE A 191 24.32 17.37 14.21
N LEU A 192 24.62 17.70 12.96
CA LEU A 192 25.38 16.80 12.08
C LEU A 192 26.77 16.45 12.64
N LYS A 193 27.37 17.33 13.45
CA LYS A 193 28.64 17.05 14.15
C LYS A 193 28.51 16.07 15.31
N THR A 194 27.29 15.81 15.79
CA THR A 194 27.02 14.83 16.86
C THR A 194 26.64 13.46 16.31
N LEU A 195 26.27 13.37 15.03
CA LEU A 195 25.98 12.11 14.33
C LEU A 195 27.27 11.52 13.76
N ARG A 196 27.40 10.19 13.76
CA ARG A 196 28.61 9.52 13.25
C ARG A 196 28.32 8.91 11.89
N ASP A 197 29.29 8.95 10.98
CA ASP A 197 29.17 8.28 9.67
C ASP A 197 28.98 6.76 9.81
N ALA A 198 29.54 6.15 10.86
CA ALA A 198 29.34 4.75 11.20
C ALA A 198 27.89 4.39 11.61
N ASP A 199 27.01 5.38 11.79
CA ASP A 199 25.58 5.16 11.96
C ASP A 199 24.86 4.96 10.60
N CYS A 200 25.61 4.93 9.50
CA CYS A 200 25.17 4.65 8.13
C CYS A 200 26.06 3.59 7.46
N ASP A 201 25.68 3.15 6.26
CA ASP A 201 26.46 2.18 5.48
C ASP A 201 27.85 2.72 5.09
N ALA A 202 28.80 1.80 4.85
CA ALA A 202 30.20 2.15 4.57
C ALA A 202 30.40 2.94 3.26
N ASP A 203 29.45 2.85 2.34
CA ASP A 203 29.40 3.56 1.05
C ASP A 203 28.52 4.82 1.09
N ALA A 204 28.12 5.28 2.28
CA ALA A 204 27.38 6.52 2.43
C ALA A 204 28.07 7.69 1.72
N PRO A 205 27.32 8.55 1.00
CA PRO A 205 27.88 9.77 0.43
C PRO A 205 28.57 10.60 1.52
N ARG A 206 29.83 10.99 1.30
CA ARG A 206 30.52 11.85 2.27
C ARG A 206 29.93 13.25 2.23
N ALA A 207 29.95 13.94 3.37
CA ALA A 207 29.47 15.31 3.48
C ALA A 207 30.12 16.26 2.45
N GLU A 208 31.42 16.07 2.19
CA GLU A 208 32.19 16.84 1.19
C GLU A 208 31.73 16.64 -0.27
N TYR A 209 31.02 15.54 -0.57
CA TYR A 209 30.51 15.22 -1.91
C TYR A 209 28.99 15.40 -2.03
N GLY A 210 28.41 16.28 -1.20
CA GLY A 210 27.01 16.68 -1.33
C GLY A 210 26.03 15.64 -0.79
N ARG A 211 26.31 15.10 0.40
CA ARG A 211 25.37 14.28 1.18
C ARG A 211 24.14 15.10 1.55
N ASN A 212 22.95 14.57 1.26
CA ASN A 212 21.69 15.24 1.59
C ASN A 212 21.38 15.10 3.08
N SER A 213 20.85 16.17 3.67
CA SER A 213 20.35 16.17 5.03
C SER A 213 19.24 17.19 5.19
N GLU A 214 18.21 16.83 5.96
CA GLU A 214 17.06 17.69 6.22
C GLU A 214 16.74 17.74 7.71
N ILE A 215 15.98 18.77 8.10
CA ILE A 215 15.54 18.97 9.48
C ILE A 215 14.06 19.35 9.51
N ALA A 216 13.29 18.73 10.40
CA ALA A 216 11.89 19.05 10.58
C ALA A 216 11.53 19.18 12.07
N ARG A 217 10.67 20.14 12.41
CA ARG A 217 10.20 20.34 13.78
C ARG A 217 9.28 19.19 14.20
N LEU A 218 9.57 18.52 15.31
CA LEU A 218 8.74 17.41 15.82
C LEU A 218 7.92 17.82 17.04
N SER A 219 8.53 18.55 17.98
CA SER A 219 7.92 18.97 19.24
C SER A 219 8.49 20.31 19.70
N ALA A 220 8.01 20.81 20.84
CA ALA A 220 8.51 22.06 21.42
C ALA A 220 10.03 22.04 21.73
N THR A 221 10.63 20.85 21.86
CA THR A 221 12.03 20.68 22.27
C THR A 221 12.82 19.74 21.37
N GLU A 222 12.20 19.12 20.37
CA GLU A 222 12.84 18.14 19.50
C GLU A 222 12.58 18.44 18.02
N VAL A 223 13.55 18.03 17.20
CA VAL A 223 13.52 18.04 15.73
C VAL A 223 13.80 16.62 15.22
N LEU A 224 13.32 16.32 14.02
CA LEU A 224 13.79 15.21 13.22
C LEU A 224 14.97 15.67 12.37
N VAL A 225 16.00 14.84 12.27
CA VAL A 225 17.08 15.00 11.29
C VAL A 225 17.08 13.80 10.38
N PHE A 226 17.04 14.06 9.08
CA PHE A 226 17.15 13.08 8.01
C PHE A 226 18.57 13.18 7.47
N LEU A 227 19.28 12.06 7.41
CA LEU A 227 20.64 12.02 6.88
C LEU A 227 20.72 10.90 5.87
N GLU A 228 21.08 11.24 4.64
CA GLU A 228 21.28 10.26 3.58
C GLU A 228 22.37 9.27 3.99
N CYS A 229 22.05 7.98 4.08
CA CYS A 229 23.04 6.94 4.38
C CYS A 229 23.42 6.13 3.15
N THR A 230 22.59 6.11 2.10
CA THR A 230 22.85 5.32 0.90
C THR A 230 22.28 6.07 -0.31
N ARG A 231 23.01 6.09 -1.43
CA ARG A 231 22.56 6.73 -2.67
C ARG A 231 22.59 5.75 -3.83
N GLY A 232 21.40 5.43 -4.36
CA GLY A 232 21.25 4.70 -5.62
C GLY A 232 21.11 5.64 -6.81
N ALA A 233 20.99 5.06 -8.02
CA ALA A 233 20.86 5.82 -9.25
C ALA A 233 19.58 6.67 -9.36
N TYR A 234 18.50 6.24 -8.69
CA TYR A 234 17.16 6.84 -8.84
C TYR A 234 16.44 7.14 -7.52
N GLN A 235 17.07 6.79 -6.39
CA GLN A 235 16.56 7.01 -5.03
C GLN A 235 17.69 6.89 -3.99
N ALA A 236 17.49 7.52 -2.85
CA ALA A 236 18.38 7.45 -1.70
C ALA A 236 17.65 6.94 -0.45
N ALA A 237 18.41 6.32 0.45
CA ALA A 237 17.95 5.87 1.74
C ALA A 237 18.54 6.74 2.84
N TYR A 238 17.74 7.02 3.86
CA TYR A 238 18.05 7.98 4.91
C TYR A 238 17.85 7.35 6.29
N GLY A 239 18.83 7.57 7.16
CA GLY A 239 18.63 7.41 8.58
C GLY A 239 17.82 8.59 9.12
N ILE A 240 17.05 8.35 10.20
CA ILE A 240 16.24 9.40 10.82
C ILE A 240 16.46 9.40 12.32
N TRP A 241 16.76 10.57 12.87
CA TRP A 241 16.98 10.77 14.29
C TRP A 241 16.00 11.77 14.86
N ARG A 242 15.51 11.49 16.08
CA ARG A 242 14.91 12.50 16.94
C ARG A 242 16.03 13.16 17.76
N VAL A 243 16.10 14.48 17.72
CA VAL A 243 17.22 15.23 18.30
C VAL A 243 16.70 16.38 19.15
N ASN A 244 17.28 16.57 20.34
CA ASN A 244 17.00 17.76 21.15
C ASN A 244 17.44 19.04 20.43
N ASP A 245 16.57 20.05 20.44
CA ASP A 245 16.83 21.35 19.79
C ASP A 245 17.78 22.26 20.57
N LYS A 246 18.26 21.79 21.73
CA LYS A 246 19.29 22.43 22.56
C LYS A 246 20.50 21.53 22.77
N PRO A 247 21.70 22.10 22.98
CA PRO A 247 22.88 21.36 23.41
C PRO A 247 22.56 20.48 24.64
N PRO A 248 23.09 19.25 24.72
CA PRO A 248 24.13 18.68 23.85
C PRO A 248 23.60 18.02 22.55
N HIS A 249 22.39 18.35 22.09
CA HIS A 249 21.79 17.79 20.87
C HIS A 249 21.76 16.25 20.88
N LYS A 250 21.28 15.67 21.99
CA LYS A 250 21.13 14.24 22.13
C LYS A 250 20.26 13.71 20.99
N ALA A 251 20.83 12.83 20.18
CA ALA A 251 20.18 12.19 19.04
C ALA A 251 19.77 10.75 19.38
N VAL A 252 18.59 10.34 18.94
CA VAL A 252 18.08 8.98 19.08
C VAL A 252 17.62 8.50 17.70
N ARG A 253 18.23 7.42 17.19
CA ARG A 253 17.82 6.80 15.93
C ARG A 253 16.39 6.27 16.04
N ILE A 254 15.58 6.54 15.03
CA ILE A 254 14.19 6.10 14.98
C ILE A 254 14.14 4.70 14.36
N LEU A 255 13.43 3.81 15.05
CA LEU A 255 13.10 2.47 14.57
C LEU A 255 11.61 2.45 14.21
N LEU A 256 11.28 2.02 13.00
CA LEU A 256 9.94 2.11 12.43
C LEU A 256 9.36 0.73 12.18
N PRO A 257 8.21 0.38 12.79
CA PRO A 257 7.61 -0.94 12.61
C PRO A 257 6.98 -1.08 11.21
N ASN A 258 7.19 -2.21 10.56
CA ASN A 258 6.49 -2.61 9.34
C ASN A 258 5.21 -3.41 9.67
N VAL A 259 4.54 -3.91 8.63
CA VAL A 259 3.28 -4.69 8.77
C VAL A 259 3.42 -5.99 9.58
N GLU A 260 4.63 -6.53 9.72
CA GLU A 260 4.93 -7.70 10.54
C GLU A 260 5.33 -7.34 11.98
N GLY A 261 5.44 -6.04 12.30
CA GLY A 261 5.94 -5.55 13.57
C GLY A 261 7.46 -5.60 13.71
N LYS A 262 8.20 -5.97 12.65
CA LYS A 262 9.66 -5.82 12.59
C LYS A 262 10.00 -4.36 12.38
N THR A 263 11.10 -3.90 12.96
CA THR A 263 11.53 -2.51 12.82
C THR A 263 12.67 -2.36 11.83
N ASP A 264 12.59 -1.32 11.01
CA ASP A 264 13.68 -0.82 10.16
C ASP A 264 14.12 0.57 10.65
N ASP A 265 15.34 0.98 10.34
CA ASP A 265 15.91 2.27 10.74
C ASP A 265 16.36 3.14 9.54
N MET A 266 16.01 2.69 8.33
CA MET A 266 16.28 3.33 7.05
C MET A 266 14.98 3.56 6.27
N LEU A 267 14.76 4.79 5.79
CA LEU A 267 13.65 5.12 4.90
C LEU A 267 14.14 5.55 3.53
N ILE A 268 13.42 5.14 2.49
CA ILE A 268 13.70 5.55 1.10
C ILE A 268 12.86 6.78 0.77
N GLU A 269 13.52 7.83 0.28
CA GLU A 269 12.89 9.13 -0.04
C GLU A 269 11.88 9.59 1.02
N PRO A 270 12.30 9.72 2.30
CA PRO A 270 11.38 10.04 3.36
C PRO A 270 10.86 11.46 3.25
N TYR A 271 9.66 11.68 3.77
CA TYR A 271 9.12 13.02 3.99
C TYR A 271 8.41 13.09 5.33
N PHE A 272 8.27 14.30 5.88
CA PHE A 272 7.51 14.52 7.10
C PHE A 272 6.60 15.73 6.99
N ASP A 273 5.29 15.49 7.13
CA ASP A 273 4.27 16.54 7.13
C ASP A 273 3.26 16.32 8.26
N LYS A 274 3.01 17.35 9.08
CA LYS A 274 1.98 17.38 10.13
C LYS A 274 1.92 16.11 11.01
N GLY A 275 3.07 15.59 11.40
CA GLY A 275 3.16 14.41 12.26
C GLY A 275 3.09 13.07 11.53
N VAL A 276 3.01 13.07 10.20
CA VAL A 276 3.11 11.86 9.38
C VAL A 276 4.51 11.81 8.77
N LEU A 277 5.25 10.77 9.14
CA LEU A 277 6.49 10.37 8.47
C LEU A 277 6.12 9.38 7.37
N GLY A 278 6.51 9.64 6.14
CA GLY A 278 6.25 8.74 5.01
C GLY A 278 7.53 8.33 4.29
N SER A 279 7.45 7.24 3.54
CA SER A 279 8.50 6.74 2.66
C SER A 279 7.87 6.17 1.39
N PHE A 280 8.54 6.33 0.26
CA PHE A 280 8.18 5.66 -0.98
C PHE A 280 9.41 5.00 -1.58
N ALA A 281 9.43 3.67 -1.58
CA ALA A 281 10.49 2.86 -2.15
C ALA A 281 10.11 2.42 -3.56
N LYS A 282 10.81 2.94 -4.57
CA LYS A 282 10.59 2.53 -5.96
C LYS A 282 11.13 1.12 -6.15
N GLY A 283 10.36 0.25 -6.80
CA GLY A 283 10.84 -1.08 -7.20
C GLY A 283 11.90 -1.01 -8.30
N ARG A 284 11.82 -0.01 -9.19
CA ARG A 284 12.84 0.34 -10.19
C ARG A 284 12.79 1.83 -10.54
N GLY A 285 13.78 2.31 -11.30
CA GLY A 285 13.96 3.74 -11.60
C GLY A 285 12.74 4.49 -12.16
N LEU A 286 11.84 3.79 -12.87
CA LEU A 286 10.61 4.35 -13.42
C LEU A 286 9.52 4.65 -12.37
N ALA A 287 9.67 4.18 -11.13
CA ALA A 287 8.64 4.28 -10.09
C ALA A 287 7.28 3.69 -10.50
N ASP A 288 7.29 2.66 -11.35
CA ASP A 288 6.08 2.01 -11.87
C ASP A 288 5.59 0.83 -11.03
N CYS A 289 6.20 0.66 -9.88
CA CYS A 289 5.97 -0.30 -8.81
C CYS A 289 6.76 0.16 -7.58
N GLY A 290 6.45 -0.37 -6.40
CA GLY A 290 7.13 0.00 -5.17
C GLY A 290 6.30 -0.22 -3.93
N SER A 291 6.76 0.30 -2.80
CA SER A 291 6.02 0.32 -1.54
C SER A 291 5.90 1.73 -1.00
N ALA A 292 4.76 2.02 -0.37
CA ALA A 292 4.52 3.26 0.33
C ALA A 292 4.15 2.95 1.77
N ASP A 293 4.88 3.53 2.72
CA ASP A 293 4.65 3.35 4.13
C ASP A 293 4.51 4.70 4.82
N GLN A 294 3.60 4.78 5.78
CA GLN A 294 3.37 5.97 6.59
C GLN A 294 3.29 5.63 8.07
N TRP A 295 3.91 6.45 8.91
CA TRP A 295 3.86 6.37 10.36
C TRP A 295 3.36 7.68 10.96
N LEU A 296 2.43 7.58 11.90
CA LEU A 296 1.92 8.73 12.65
C LEU A 296 2.74 8.93 13.94
N TRP A 297 3.08 10.18 14.25
CA TRP A 297 3.65 10.60 15.51
C TRP A 297 2.60 10.54 16.63
N THR A 298 2.81 9.66 17.60
CA THR A 298 1.95 9.48 18.79
C THR A 298 2.74 9.70 20.08
N ALA A 299 2.08 9.58 21.24
CA ALA A 299 2.74 9.69 22.54
C ALA A 299 3.80 8.61 22.76
N GLU A 300 3.66 7.47 22.08
CA GLU A 300 4.57 6.32 22.15
C GLU A 300 5.65 6.36 21.05
N GLY A 301 5.68 7.39 20.20
CA GLY A 301 6.58 7.50 19.06
C GLY A 301 5.88 7.30 17.71
N PHE A 302 6.63 6.96 16.68
CA PHE A 302 6.07 6.70 15.36
C PHE A 302 5.38 5.33 15.31
N ARG A 303 4.12 5.30 14.89
CA ARG A 303 3.29 4.09 14.77
C ARG A 303 2.82 3.93 13.34
N LEU A 304 2.90 2.71 12.79
CA LEU A 304 2.48 2.42 11.42
C LEU A 304 1.01 2.81 11.24
N LYS A 305 0.78 3.78 10.35
CA LYS A 305 -0.53 4.32 9.97
C LYS A 305 -1.08 3.58 8.76
N GLU A 306 -0.26 3.41 7.74
CA GLU A 306 -0.68 2.88 6.45
C GLU A 306 0.51 2.22 5.75
N SER A 307 0.23 1.15 5.00
CA SER A 307 1.21 0.47 4.14
C SER A 307 0.51 0.00 2.89
N SER A 308 1.12 0.21 1.73
CA SER A 308 0.63 -0.25 0.43
C SER A 308 1.76 -0.67 -0.49
N ILE A 309 1.43 -1.46 -1.49
CA ILE A 309 2.38 -1.97 -2.47
C ILE A 309 1.83 -1.86 -3.90
N GLY A 310 2.63 -1.35 -4.83
CA GLY A 310 2.44 -1.49 -6.27
C GLY A 310 3.22 -2.72 -6.72
N PRO A 311 2.60 -3.90 -6.80
CA PRO A 311 3.32 -5.17 -6.72
C PRO A 311 4.02 -5.60 -8.02
N MET A 312 3.67 -5.01 -9.17
CA MET A 312 4.25 -5.39 -10.46
C MET A 312 4.67 -4.16 -11.26
N CYS A 313 5.92 -4.16 -11.73
CA CYS A 313 6.51 -3.07 -12.51
C CYS A 313 6.06 -3.14 -13.98
N ARG A 314 4.80 -2.77 -14.20
CA ARG A 314 4.09 -2.88 -15.49
C ARG A 314 3.86 -1.52 -16.14
N GLY A 315 4.72 -0.55 -15.87
CA GLY A 315 4.69 0.78 -16.50
C GLY A 315 3.61 1.73 -15.96
N MET A 316 2.88 1.35 -14.91
CA MET A 316 1.87 2.19 -14.26
C MET A 316 2.56 3.26 -13.38
N PRO A 317 2.49 4.56 -13.69
CA PRO A 317 3.17 5.59 -12.91
C PRO A 317 2.82 5.57 -11.42
N GLY A 318 3.80 5.83 -10.55
CA GLY A 318 3.61 5.88 -9.10
C GLY A 318 3.21 4.55 -8.45
N GLY A 319 3.40 3.42 -9.13
CA GLY A 319 2.95 2.11 -8.69
C GLY A 319 1.51 1.76 -9.08
N GLY A 320 0.82 2.66 -9.79
CA GLY A 320 -0.56 2.47 -10.26
C GLY A 320 -1.57 2.35 -9.12
N LEU A 321 -2.56 1.47 -9.30
CA LEU A 321 -3.54 1.14 -8.26
C LEU A 321 -2.91 0.20 -7.24
N MET A 322 -2.20 0.78 -6.26
CA MET A 322 -1.49 0.04 -5.20
C MET A 322 -2.46 -0.75 -4.30
N LEU A 323 -2.01 -1.93 -3.86
CA LEU A 323 -2.71 -2.79 -2.93
C LEU A 323 -2.47 -2.37 -1.48
N ARG A 324 -3.52 -2.19 -0.70
CA ARG A 324 -3.42 -1.89 0.75
C ARG A 324 -3.00 -3.12 1.55
N LEU A 325 -1.98 -2.95 2.40
CA LEU A 325 -1.45 -3.96 3.32
C LEU A 325 -1.82 -3.68 4.78
N TRP A 326 -1.95 -2.41 5.15
CA TRP A 326 -2.26 -2.00 6.52
C TRP A 326 -3.01 -0.68 6.56
N THR A 327 -3.93 -0.54 7.52
CA THR A 327 -4.59 0.72 7.84
C THR A 327 -4.86 0.88 9.33
N THR A 328 -4.88 2.13 9.78
CA THR A 328 -5.38 2.55 11.10
C THR A 328 -6.54 3.54 10.97
N ARG A 329 -7.15 3.90 12.09
CA ARG A 329 -8.11 5.01 12.23
C ARG A 329 -7.57 6.12 13.10
#